data_AF-A0A1F6FH42-F1
#
_entry.id   AF-A0A1F6FH42-F1
#
_cell.length_a   1.000
_cell.length_b   1.000
_cell.length_c   1.000
_cell.angle_alpha   90.00
_cell.angle_beta   90.00
_cell.angle_gamma   90.00
#
_symmetry.space_group_name_H-M   'P 1'
#
loop_
_entity.id
_entity.type
_entity.pdbx_description
1 polymer ?
#
loop_
_entity_poly.entity_id
_entity_poly.type
_entity_poly.pdbx_seq_one_letter_code
_entity_poly.pdbx_strand_id
1 'polypeptide(L)'
;MRVYIQRFDAQLVRFMRFLTDGFIKTIVGKVFLGLALVGPLTFIPTVWTAFTAENIDALRTLTWPMMVVVNFAVLAGLCHNGDWRTRLSLVMWIVLTFLVWLATIIR
;
A
#
# COMPACT_ATOMS: atom_id res chain seq x y z
N MET A 1 24.71 -0.52 -17.91
CA MET A 1 23.46 -1.13 -17.41
C MET A 1 22.61 -0.19 -16.54
N ARG A 2 23.17 0.55 -15.56
CA ARG A 2 22.43 1.58 -14.76
C ARG A 2 21.65 2.62 -15.57
N VAL A 3 22.21 3.09 -16.68
CA VAL A 3 21.61 4.16 -17.51
C VAL A 3 20.34 3.70 -18.25
N TYR A 4 20.24 2.41 -18.60
CA TYR A 4 19.06 1.85 -19.27
C TYR A 4 17.88 1.68 -18.29
N ILE A 5 18.16 1.25 -17.06
CA ILE A 5 17.15 1.07 -16.00
C ILE A 5 16.52 2.43 -15.64
N GLN A 6 17.34 3.47 -15.43
CA GLN A 6 16.83 4.83 -15.14
C GLN A 6 15.98 5.42 -16.27
N ARG A 7 16.28 5.11 -17.54
CA ARG A 7 15.49 5.59 -18.69
C ARG A 7 14.13 4.91 -18.77
N PHE A 8 14.08 3.61 -18.49
CA PHE A 8 12.83 2.85 -18.43
C PHE A 8 11.94 3.35 -17.29
N ASP A 9 12.50 3.55 -16.09
CA ASP A 9 11.78 4.11 -14.93
C ASP A 9 11.22 5.49 -15.23
N ALA A 10 12.00 6.37 -15.88
CA ALA A 10 11.56 7.71 -16.23
C ALA A 10 10.45 7.75 -17.31
N GLN A 11 10.41 6.76 -18.19
CA GLN A 11 9.34 6.62 -19.18
C GLN A 11 8.06 6.05 -18.55
N LEU A 12 8.19 5.03 -17.69
CA LEU A 12 7.08 4.46 -16.94
C LEU A 12 6.42 5.50 -16.03
N VAL A 13 7.21 6.27 -15.29
CA VAL A 13 6.70 7.35 -14.42
C VAL A 13 6.00 8.43 -15.24
N ARG A 14 6.52 8.80 -16.41
CA ARG A 14 5.86 9.76 -17.31
C ARG A 14 4.53 9.23 -17.85
N PHE A 15 4.51 7.96 -18.26
CA PHE A 15 3.30 7.31 -18.75
C PHE A 15 2.24 7.19 -17.65
N MET A 16 2.64 6.77 -16.45
CA MET A 16 1.75 6.72 -15.29
C MET A 16 1.19 8.09 -14.94
N ARG A 17 2.03 9.14 -14.90
CA ARG A 17 1.58 10.53 -14.68
C ARG A 17 0.60 10.98 -15.76
N PHE A 18 0.87 10.70 -17.04
CA PHE A 18 -0.06 11.02 -18.12
C PHE A 18 -1.45 10.39 -17.91
N LEU A 19 -1.51 9.13 -17.49
CA LEU A 19 -2.77 8.44 -17.21
C LEU A 19 -3.46 8.94 -15.94
N THR A 20 -2.70 9.29 -14.90
CA THR A 20 -3.26 9.62 -13.57
C THR A 20 -3.49 11.11 -13.33
N ASP A 21 -2.76 12.02 -14.00
CA ASP A 21 -2.87 13.46 -13.80
C ASP A 21 -4.26 14.00 -14.15
N GLY A 22 -4.89 13.44 -15.19
CA GLY A 22 -6.27 13.77 -15.56
C GLY A 22 -7.26 13.38 -14.47
N PHE A 23 -7.11 12.17 -13.93
CA PHE A 23 -7.97 11.64 -12.87
C PHE A 23 -7.82 12.40 -11.55
N ILE A 24 -6.59 12.62 -11.09
CA ILE A 24 -6.29 13.26 -9.79
C ILE A 24 -6.84 14.70 -9.72
N LYS A 25 -6.93 15.39 -10.87
CA LYS A 25 -7.47 16.76 -10.93
C LYS A 25 -9.00 16.81 -10.81
N THR A 26 -9.71 15.70 -11.05
CA THR A 26 -11.16 15.63 -10.89
C THR A 26 -11.59 15.60 -9.42
N ILE A 27 -12.85 15.95 -9.14
CA ILE A 27 -13.43 15.83 -7.79
C ILE A 27 -13.35 14.38 -7.30
N VAL A 28 -13.66 13.41 -8.16
CA VAL A 28 -13.60 11.98 -7.86
C VAL A 28 -12.18 11.55 -7.50
N GLY A 29 -11.16 12.00 -8.26
CA GLY A 29 -9.77 11.70 -7.96
C GLY A 29 -9.28 12.26 -6.63
N LYS A 30 -9.71 13.49 -6.28
CA LYS A 30 -9.40 14.08 -4.97
C LYS A 30 -10.05 13.31 -3.81
N VAL A 31 -11.30 12.88 -3.98
CA VAL A 31 -11.99 12.02 -3.00
C VAL A 31 -11.28 10.67 -2.88
N PHE A 32 -10.91 10.06 -3.99
CA PHE A 32 -10.16 8.80 -4.02
C PHE A 32 -8.82 8.91 -3.28
N LEU A 33 -8.06 9.99 -3.48
CA LEU A 33 -6.82 10.23 -2.75
C LEU A 33 -7.06 10.39 -1.24
N GLY A 34 -8.13 11.08 -0.84
CA GLY A 34 -8.54 11.16 0.55
C GLY A 34 -8.87 9.79 1.14
N LEU A 35 -9.63 8.98 0.41
CA LEU A 35 -9.94 7.61 0.79
C LEU A 35 -8.70 6.72 0.85
N ALA A 36 -7.72 6.90 -0.04
CA ALA A 36 -6.46 6.14 -0.01
C ALA A 36 -5.65 6.42 1.27
N LEU A 37 -5.68 7.66 1.79
CA LEU A 37 -5.04 8.01 3.05
C LEU A 37 -5.68 7.31 4.25
N VAL A 38 -7.00 7.15 4.24
CA VAL A 38 -7.79 6.49 5.31
C VAL A 38 -7.95 4.98 5.05
N GLY A 39 -7.65 4.53 3.84
CA GLY A 39 -7.70 3.16 3.36
C GLY A 39 -7.11 2.11 4.29
N PRO A 40 -5.97 2.33 4.98
CA PRO A 40 -5.45 1.30 5.88
C PRO A 40 -6.41 1.00 7.03
N LEU A 41 -7.21 1.97 7.52
CA LEU A 41 -8.17 1.73 8.60
C LEU A 41 -9.24 0.69 8.22
N THR A 42 -9.49 0.48 6.93
CA THR A 42 -10.41 -0.57 6.45
C THR A 42 -9.93 -1.98 6.78
N PHE A 43 -8.64 -2.17 7.10
CA PHE A 43 -8.09 -3.46 7.54
C PHE A 43 -8.27 -3.77 9.02
N ILE A 44 -8.74 -2.82 9.83
CA ILE A 44 -8.94 -3.04 11.28
C ILE A 44 -9.90 -4.22 11.54
N PRO A 45 -11.07 -4.35 10.87
CA PRO A 45 -11.93 -5.52 11.01
C PRO A 45 -11.25 -6.83 10.57
N THR A 46 -10.41 -6.77 9.53
CA THR A 46 -9.65 -7.94 9.05
C THR A 46 -8.60 -8.38 10.07
N VAL A 47 -7.89 -7.43 10.69
CA VAL A 47 -6.96 -7.73 11.80
C VAL A 47 -7.74 -8.34 12.96
N TRP A 48 -8.85 -7.73 13.38
CA TRP A 48 -9.67 -8.26 14.46
C TRP A 48 -10.12 -9.71 14.19
N THR A 49 -10.65 -9.98 13.00
CA THR A 49 -11.08 -11.33 12.61
C THR A 49 -9.92 -12.31 12.51
N ALA A 50 -8.74 -11.88 12.07
CA ALA A 50 -7.55 -12.73 12.03
C ALA A 50 -7.14 -13.26 13.41
N PHE A 51 -7.37 -12.50 14.48
CA PHE A 51 -7.03 -12.92 15.86
C PHE A 51 -8.20 -13.54 16.64
N THR A 52 -9.45 -13.31 16.22
CA THR A 52 -10.64 -13.74 16.99
C THR A 52 -11.47 -14.85 16.34
N ALA A 53 -11.42 -15.00 15.02
CA ALA A 53 -12.19 -16.04 14.33
C ALA A 53 -11.66 -17.44 14.68
N GLU A 54 -12.55 -18.43 14.74
CA GLU A 54 -12.20 -19.84 14.99
C GLU A 54 -11.38 -20.45 13.85
N ASN A 55 -11.67 -20.06 12.61
CA ASN A 55 -10.94 -20.48 11.42
C ASN A 55 -10.49 -19.26 10.60
N ILE A 56 -9.21 -19.26 10.19
CA ILE A 56 -8.58 -18.21 9.40
C ILE A 56 -7.93 -18.73 8.10
N ASP A 57 -8.28 -19.92 7.63
CA ASP A 57 -7.69 -20.52 6.42
C ASP A 57 -7.82 -19.63 5.18
N ALA A 58 -8.92 -18.89 5.05
CA ALA A 58 -9.10 -17.92 3.98
C ALA A 58 -8.06 -16.79 4.00
N LEU A 59 -7.46 -16.50 5.16
CA LEU A 59 -6.39 -15.52 5.30
C LEU A 59 -5.02 -16.11 5.01
N ARG A 60 -4.84 -17.43 4.92
CA ARG A 60 -3.52 -18.06 4.66
C ARG A 60 -3.14 -17.98 3.18
N THR A 61 -2.87 -16.76 2.72
CA THR A 61 -2.46 -16.46 1.33
C THR A 61 -1.15 -15.70 1.29
N LEU A 62 -0.44 -15.78 0.15
CA LEU A 62 0.79 -15.01 -0.09
C LEU A 62 0.53 -13.51 -0.30
N THR A 63 -0.73 -13.08 -0.31
CA THR A 63 -1.13 -11.69 -0.48
C THR A 63 -0.55 -10.81 0.63
N TRP A 64 -0.61 -11.24 1.89
CA TRP A 64 -0.14 -10.45 3.03
C TRP A 64 1.36 -10.15 3.01
N PRO A 65 2.26 -11.15 2.90
CA PRO A 65 3.69 -10.87 2.82
C PRO A 65 4.04 -10.04 1.58
N MET A 66 3.36 -10.27 0.45
CA MET A 66 3.57 -9.47 -0.76
C MET A 66 3.16 -8.01 -0.55
N MET A 67 2.01 -7.75 0.08
CA MET A 67 1.56 -6.40 0.40
C MET A 67 2.53 -5.68 1.35
N VAL A 68 3.09 -6.37 2.35
CA VAL A 68 4.10 -5.79 3.24
C VAL A 68 5.32 -5.35 2.44
N VAL A 69 5.87 -6.21 1.58
CA VAL A 69 7.04 -5.91 0.74
C VAL A 69 6.76 -4.75 -0.21
N VAL A 70 5.62 -4.76 -0.89
CA VAL A 70 5.23 -3.68 -1.82
C VAL A 70 5.10 -2.35 -1.08
N ASN A 71 4.43 -2.32 0.07
CA ASN A 71 4.27 -1.09 0.84
C ASN A 71 5.60 -0.57 1.38
N PHE A 72 6.54 -1.44 1.76
CA PHE A 72 7.91 -1.02 2.11
C PHE A 72 8.66 -0.41 0.92
N ALA A 73 8.55 -1.00 -0.27
CA ALA A 73 9.17 -0.46 -1.48
C ALA A 73 8.61 0.94 -1.83
N VAL A 74 7.29 1.11 -1.72
CA VAL A 74 6.62 2.41 -1.93
C VAL A 74 7.04 3.42 -0.87
N LEU A 75 7.10 3.02 0.40
CA LEU A 75 7.55 3.89 1.50
C LEU A 75 8.99 4.37 1.27
N ALA A 76 9.91 3.47 0.88
CA ALA A 76 11.29 3.82 0.56
C ALA A 76 11.38 4.85 -0.59
N GLY A 77 10.55 4.71 -1.63
CA GLY A 77 10.46 5.69 -2.71
C GLY A 77 9.92 7.06 -2.28
N LEU A 78 9.07 7.11 -1.25
CA LEU A 78 8.44 8.34 -0.75
C LEU A 78 9.17 8.99 0.43
N CYS A 79 10.15 8.30 1.03
CA CYS A 79 11.04 8.86 2.05
C CYS A 79 11.75 10.15 1.61
N HIS A 80 11.84 10.42 0.30
CA HIS A 80 12.44 11.64 -0.24
C HIS A 80 11.44 12.76 -0.57
N ASN A 81 10.12 12.48 -0.64
CA ASN A 81 9.10 13.41 -1.15
C ASN A 81 8.42 14.31 -0.09
N GLY A 82 8.91 14.34 1.16
CA GLY A 82 8.48 15.27 2.21
C GLY A 82 7.05 15.14 2.76
N ASP A 83 6.15 14.37 2.13
CA ASP A 83 4.76 14.26 2.58
C ASP A 83 4.59 13.27 3.76
N TRP A 84 4.46 13.81 4.96
CA TRP A 84 4.29 13.03 6.19
C TRP A 84 2.96 12.28 6.27
N ARG A 85 1.89 12.78 5.64
CA ARG A 85 0.55 12.16 5.70
C ARG A 85 0.54 10.84 4.94
N THR A 86 1.12 10.87 3.74
CA THR A 86 1.26 9.68 2.90
C THR A 86 2.19 8.64 3.55
N ARG A 87 3.28 9.09 4.21
CA ARG A 87 4.16 8.20 4.98
C ARG A 87 3.42 7.53 6.14
N LEU A 88 2.68 8.30 6.92
CA LEU A 88 1.92 7.77 8.05
C LEU A 88 0.89 6.74 7.58
N SER A 89 0.17 7.03 6.50
CA SER A 89 -0.78 6.10 5.89
C SER A 89 -0.08 4.80 5.47
N LEU A 90 1.07 4.88 4.78
CA LEU A 90 1.82 3.69 4.37
C LEU A 90 2.38 2.89 5.56
N VAL A 91 2.83 3.56 6.62
CA VAL A 91 3.23 2.88 7.85
C VAL A 91 2.04 2.13 8.45
N MET A 92 0.84 2.74 8.50
CA MET A 92 -0.36 2.04 8.96
C MET A 92 -0.71 0.84 8.06
N TRP A 93 -0.60 0.96 6.74
CA TRP A 93 -0.76 -0.15 5.81
C TRP A 93 0.19 -1.30 6.12
N ILE A 94 1.48 -1.00 6.32
CA ILE A 94 2.50 -2.00 6.67
C ILE A 94 2.15 -2.68 7.99
N VAL A 95 1.85 -1.91 9.05
CA VAL A 95 1.54 -2.48 10.37
C VAL A 95 0.32 -3.38 10.31
N LEU A 96 -0.79 -2.92 9.72
CA LEU A 96 -2.03 -3.69 9.71
C LEU A 96 -1.90 -4.95 8.85
N THR A 97 -1.29 -4.87 7.67
CA THR A 97 -1.06 -6.06 6.82
C THR A 97 -0.06 -7.02 7.44
N PHE A 98 0.96 -6.51 8.13
CA PHE A 98 1.90 -7.32 8.90
C PHE A 98 1.21 -8.05 10.05
N LEU A 99 0.28 -7.41 10.76
CA LEU A 99 -0.49 -8.07 11.82
C LEU A 99 -1.37 -9.20 11.28
N VAL A 100 -2.01 -9.02 10.11
CA VAL A 100 -2.76 -10.11 9.46
C VAL A 100 -1.82 -11.25 9.06
N TRP A 101 -0.67 -10.94 8.47
CA TRP A 101 0.32 -11.96 8.12
C TRP A 101 0.87 -12.70 9.35
N LEU A 102 1.12 -11.97 10.45
CA LEU A 102 1.59 -12.57 11.69
C LEU A 102 0.53 -13.54 12.24
N ALA A 103 -0.74 -13.14 12.21
CA ALA A 103 -1.85 -13.99 12.63
C ALA A 103 -1.91 -15.32 11.85
N THR A 104 -1.60 -15.31 10.55
CA THR A 104 -1.61 -16.52 9.72
C THR A 104 -0.44 -17.47 9.98
N ILE A 105 0.62 -16.99 10.63
CA ILE A 105 1.78 -17.81 11.03
C ILE A 105 1.57 -18.43 12.43
N ILE A 106 1.01 -17.66 13.36
CA ILE A 106 0.93 -18.06 14.77
C ILE A 106 -0.35 -18.82 15.15
N ARG A 107 -1.42 -18.72 14.35
CA ARG A 107 -2.70 -19.42 14.53
C ARG A 107 -2.94 -20.38 13.38
#